data_AF-A0AAE1IZQ1-F1
#
_entry.id   AF-A0AAE1IZQ1-F1
#
_cell.length_a   1.000
_cell.length_b   1.000
_cell.length_c   1.000
_cell.angle_alpha   90.00
_cell.angle_beta   90.00
_cell.angle_gamma   90.00
#
_symmetry.space_group_name_H-M   'P 1'
#
loop_
_entity.id
_entity.type
_entity.pdbx_description
1 polymer ?
#
loop_
_entity_poly.entity_id
_entity_poly.type
_entity_poly.pdbx_seq_one_letter_code
_entity_poly.pdbx_strand_id
1 'polypeptide(L)'
;MTAAENASEFWLYGYGEDHRGTPEAPGRVVTLIERSHWEQLTDHHDSAPDKVWGVAYRIHADHVAEVKEYLDIREINGYSIHYTPFHPADGSSPIRTLVYIGTPDNEQFVGPQDPQELAEHILRSRGPSGLNKDYLFGLDTALADLCPESEDVHVSDLARRVRTLEAAANGSAKAPRASPQIANFKQESSTREAEEIEKVVS
;
A
#
# COMPACT_ATOMS: atom_id res chain seq x y z
N MET A 1 29.25 25.06 5.66
CA MET A 1 28.21 25.49 6.60
C MET A 1 26.99 24.65 6.24
N THR A 2 26.70 23.67 7.12
CA THR A 2 25.55 22.76 7.26
C THR A 2 24.88 22.12 6.03
N ALA A 3 24.91 20.78 6.05
CA ALA A 3 24.24 19.84 5.15
C ALA A 3 22.72 20.01 5.18
N ALA A 4 22.09 19.93 4.02
CA ALA A 4 20.65 19.69 3.91
C ALA A 4 20.43 18.17 3.85
N GLU A 5 20.42 17.54 5.02
CA GLU A 5 19.91 16.18 5.22
C GLU A 5 18.37 16.25 5.30
N ASN A 6 17.72 16.54 4.18
CA ASN A 6 16.27 16.53 4.09
C ASN A 6 15.84 15.36 3.21
N ALA A 7 15.69 14.18 3.80
CA ALA A 7 14.88 13.11 3.22
C ALA A 7 14.42 12.20 4.36
N SER A 8 13.23 12.48 4.86
CA SER A 8 12.53 11.62 5.80
C SER A 8 11.07 11.63 5.34
N GLU A 9 10.75 10.63 4.54
CA GLU A 9 9.44 10.43 3.93
C GLU A 9 8.68 9.46 4.84
N PHE A 10 7.40 9.73 5.14
CA PHE A 10 6.56 8.88 6.01
C PHE A 10 5.22 8.58 5.37
N TRP A 11 4.58 7.50 5.83
CA TRP A 11 3.39 6.98 5.18
C TRP A 11 2.11 7.66 5.65
N LEU A 12 1.25 7.99 4.70
CA LEU A 12 -0.17 8.21 4.93
C LEU A 12 -0.96 7.40 3.92
N TYR A 13 -2.13 6.89 4.30
CA TYR A 13 -2.91 6.11 3.37
C TYR A 13 -3.64 7.03 2.39
N GLY A 14 -3.30 6.93 1.10
CA GLY A 14 -4.04 7.52 -0.01
C GLY A 14 -5.30 6.71 -0.37
N TYR A 15 -6.15 7.33 -1.16
CA TYR A 15 -7.38 6.75 -1.72
C TYR A 15 -7.03 5.82 -2.89
N GLY A 16 -7.75 4.70 -3.03
CA GLY A 16 -7.54 3.75 -4.13
C GLY A 16 -8.86 3.23 -4.69
N GLU A 17 -9.30 3.76 -5.82
CA GLU A 17 -10.62 3.48 -6.43
C GLU A 17 -10.61 2.48 -7.59
N ASP A 18 -9.43 2.12 -8.09
CA ASP A 18 -9.24 1.32 -9.29
C ASP A 18 -8.60 -0.06 -9.01
N HIS A 19 -7.90 -0.19 -7.88
CA HIS A 19 -7.23 -1.42 -7.47
C HIS A 19 -7.86 -2.05 -6.22
N ARG A 20 -7.88 -1.31 -5.11
CA ARG A 20 -8.27 -1.83 -3.78
C ARG A 20 -9.62 -1.31 -3.28
N GLY A 21 -10.33 -0.58 -4.13
CA GLY A 21 -11.70 -0.10 -3.93
C GLY A 21 -12.43 0.07 -5.25
N THR A 22 -13.52 0.83 -5.21
CA THR A 22 -14.24 1.35 -6.38
C THR A 22 -14.42 2.87 -6.25
N PRO A 23 -14.83 3.61 -7.30
CA PRO A 23 -15.13 5.03 -7.18
C PRO A 23 -16.19 5.35 -6.12
N GLU A 24 -17.17 4.46 -5.92
CA GLU A 24 -18.24 4.62 -4.91
C GLU A 24 -17.82 4.14 -3.50
N ALA A 25 -16.84 3.24 -3.44
CA ALA A 25 -16.35 2.61 -2.21
C ALA A 25 -14.82 2.49 -2.26
N PRO A 26 -14.10 3.61 -2.10
CA PRO A 26 -12.66 3.68 -2.30
C PRO A 26 -11.90 2.90 -1.23
N GLY A 27 -10.80 2.27 -1.62
CA GLY A 27 -9.85 1.63 -0.74
C GLY A 27 -8.90 2.63 -0.09
N ARG A 28 -7.87 2.08 0.55
CA ARG A 28 -6.76 2.76 1.20
C ARG A 28 -5.46 2.05 0.81
N VAL A 29 -4.57 2.80 0.18
CA VAL A 29 -3.22 2.35 -0.22
C VAL A 29 -2.20 3.29 0.39
N VAL A 30 -0.91 2.94 0.47
CA VAL A 30 0.07 3.83 1.10
C VAL A 30 0.58 4.88 0.12
N THR A 31 0.81 6.10 0.58
CA THR A 31 1.60 7.13 -0.12
C THR A 31 2.67 7.67 0.82
N LEU A 32 3.72 8.25 0.25
CA LEU A 32 4.76 8.93 0.99
C LEU A 32 4.39 10.41 1.15
N ILE A 33 4.72 10.98 2.29
CA ILE A 33 4.61 12.41 2.53
C ILE A 33 5.92 12.95 3.10
N GLU A 34 6.24 14.19 2.77
CA GLU A 34 7.41 14.86 3.32
C GLU A 34 7.25 15.08 4.84
N ARG A 35 8.33 14.90 5.62
CA ARG A 35 8.34 15.19 7.07
C ARG A 35 7.80 16.59 7.39
N SER A 36 8.21 17.59 6.62
CA SER A 36 7.78 18.99 6.80
C SER A 36 6.26 19.17 6.73
N HIS A 37 5.58 18.35 5.93
CA HIS A 37 4.13 18.31 5.82
C HIS A 37 3.52 17.48 6.96
N TRP A 38 4.10 16.31 7.29
CA TRP A 38 3.63 15.47 8.40
C TRP A 38 3.63 16.23 9.73
N GLU A 39 4.66 17.03 10.00
CA GLU A 39 4.77 17.84 11.23
C GLU A 39 3.65 18.87 11.39
N GLN A 40 2.90 19.17 10.33
CA GLN A 40 1.73 20.06 10.35
C GLN A 40 0.42 19.28 10.58
N LEU A 41 0.47 17.94 10.51
CA LEU A 41 -0.67 17.06 10.69
C LEU A 41 -0.78 16.63 12.17
N THR A 42 -2.01 16.49 12.65
CA THR A 42 -2.28 15.84 13.93
C THR A 42 -2.44 14.35 13.66
N ASP A 43 -1.40 13.56 13.94
CA ASP A 43 -1.42 12.10 13.80
C ASP A 43 -1.66 11.43 15.17
N HIS A 44 -2.20 10.21 15.14
CA HIS A 44 -2.40 9.36 16.31
C HIS A 44 -1.12 8.64 16.74
N HIS A 45 -0.04 8.74 15.96
CA HIS A 45 1.28 8.20 16.29
C HIS A 45 2.17 9.35 16.80
N ASP A 46 2.65 9.24 18.04
CA ASP A 46 3.41 10.31 18.71
C ASP A 46 4.77 10.64 18.06
N SER A 47 5.27 9.75 17.19
CA SER A 47 6.51 9.97 16.44
C SER A 47 6.50 9.25 15.09
N ALA A 48 6.91 9.94 14.03
CA ALA A 48 7.34 9.31 12.79
C ALA A 48 8.75 8.72 12.94
N PRO A 49 9.08 7.58 12.28
CA PRO A 49 10.46 7.07 12.21
C PRO A 49 11.40 8.09 11.53
N ASP A 50 12.67 7.77 11.30
CA ASP A 50 13.59 8.67 10.55
C ASP A 50 13.77 8.30 9.09
N LYS A 51 13.29 7.12 8.70
CA LYS A 51 13.44 6.55 7.37
C LYS A 51 12.24 5.68 7.04
N VAL A 52 12.07 5.45 5.75
CA VAL A 52 11.17 4.45 5.22
C VAL A 52 11.97 3.35 4.53
N TRP A 53 11.59 2.12 4.82
CA TRP A 53 12.18 0.94 4.19
C TRP A 53 11.43 0.57 2.92
N GLY A 54 12.19 0.07 1.95
CA GLY A 54 11.65 -0.34 0.67
C GLY A 54 12.73 -0.98 -0.20
N VAL A 55 12.38 -1.21 -1.47
CA VAL A 55 13.26 -1.84 -2.45
C VAL A 55 13.44 -0.92 -3.65
N ALA A 56 14.68 -0.71 -4.06
CA ALA A 56 15.00 -0.08 -5.33
C ALA A 56 15.16 -1.14 -6.43
N TYR A 57 14.37 -1.05 -7.49
CA TYR A 57 14.46 -1.93 -8.64
C TYR A 57 15.28 -1.29 -9.76
N ARG A 58 16.25 -2.03 -10.30
CA ARG A 58 17.00 -1.61 -11.49
C ARG A 58 16.33 -2.16 -12.75
N ILE A 59 15.79 -1.27 -13.56
CA ILE A 59 15.25 -1.61 -14.88
C ILE A 59 16.42 -1.69 -15.88
N HIS A 60 16.46 -2.74 -16.70
CA HIS A 60 17.46 -2.85 -17.76
C HIS A 60 17.28 -1.73 -18.77
N ALA A 61 18.38 -1.19 -19.31
CA ALA A 61 18.35 0.03 -20.12
C ALA A 61 17.38 -0.06 -21.30
N ASP A 62 17.31 -1.23 -21.93
CA ASP A 62 16.46 -1.49 -23.09
C ASP A 62 14.95 -1.51 -22.78
N HIS A 63 14.57 -1.66 -21.50
CA HIS A 63 13.16 -1.71 -21.05
C HIS A 63 12.72 -0.43 -20.32
N VAL A 64 13.60 0.56 -20.14
CA VAL A 64 13.28 1.76 -19.34
C VAL A 64 12.05 2.49 -19.89
N ALA A 65 11.97 2.67 -21.21
CA ALA A 65 10.86 3.40 -21.82
C ALA A 65 9.52 2.68 -21.62
N GLU A 66 9.49 1.38 -21.91
CA GLU A 66 8.32 0.51 -21.78
C GLU A 66 7.84 0.41 -20.32
N VAL A 67 8.75 0.12 -19.39
CA VAL A 67 8.40 0.00 -17.96
C VAL A 67 7.94 1.34 -17.41
N LYS A 68 8.56 2.46 -17.82
CA LYS A 68 8.13 3.78 -17.39
C LYS A 68 6.73 4.11 -17.91
N GLU A 69 6.42 3.82 -19.17
CA GLU A 69 5.08 4.03 -19.74
C GLU A 69 4.02 3.20 -18.99
N TYR A 70 4.33 1.94 -18.70
CA TYR A 70 3.46 1.08 -17.89
C TYR A 70 3.23 1.66 -16.47
N LEU A 71 4.28 2.11 -15.80
CA LEU A 71 4.17 2.71 -14.46
C LEU A 71 3.40 4.05 -14.49
N ASP A 72 3.62 4.87 -15.51
CA ASP A 72 2.89 6.14 -15.67
C ASP A 72 1.37 5.91 -15.81
N ILE A 73 0.95 4.83 -16.50
CA ILE A 73 -0.47 4.44 -16.60
C ILE A 73 -1.00 3.93 -15.26
N ARG A 74 -0.21 3.09 -14.57
CA ARG A 74 -0.64 2.50 -13.28
C ARG A 74 -0.83 3.55 -12.20
N GLU A 75 0.01 4.58 -12.21
CA GLU A 75 0.04 5.62 -11.17
C GLU A 75 -0.69 6.93 -11.59
N ILE A 76 -1.48 6.87 -12.67
CA ILE A 76 -2.13 8.03 -13.30
C ILE A 76 -3.08 8.80 -12.37
N ASN A 77 -3.57 8.14 -11.30
CA ASN A 77 -4.54 8.68 -10.35
C ASN A 77 -3.88 9.54 -9.26
N GLY A 78 -3.13 10.55 -9.70
CA GLY A 78 -2.63 11.64 -8.88
C GLY A 78 -1.34 11.35 -8.11
N TYR A 79 -0.58 10.34 -8.52
CA TYR A 79 0.82 10.22 -8.13
C TYR A 79 1.69 11.06 -9.08
N SER A 80 2.72 11.68 -8.51
CA SER A 80 3.72 12.45 -9.23
C SER A 80 5.09 11.80 -9.12
N ILE A 81 5.94 11.99 -10.12
CA ILE A 81 7.29 11.43 -10.12
C ILE A 81 8.22 12.34 -9.30
N HIS A 82 8.91 11.74 -8.33
CA HIS A 82 9.97 12.37 -7.54
C HIS A 82 11.29 11.63 -7.73
N TYR A 83 12.39 12.35 -7.55
CA TYR A 83 13.73 11.76 -7.53
C TYR A 83 14.36 11.96 -6.15
N THR A 84 14.56 10.87 -5.43
CA THR A 84 15.05 10.87 -4.04
C THR A 84 16.27 9.95 -3.91
N PRO A 85 17.24 10.25 -3.02
CA PRO A 85 18.31 9.31 -2.72
C PRO A 85 17.76 8.07 -2.02
N PHE A 86 18.01 6.89 -2.59
CA PHE A 86 17.84 5.61 -1.90
C PHE A 86 19.15 5.26 -1.20
N HIS A 87 19.06 4.91 0.08
CA HIS A 87 20.20 4.52 0.91
C HIS A 87 20.22 3.00 1.07
N PRO A 88 21.11 2.27 0.38
CA PRO A 88 21.16 0.81 0.46
C PRO A 88 21.47 0.32 1.88
N ALA A 89 20.82 -0.77 2.28
CA ALA A 89 20.96 -1.35 3.62
C ALA A 89 22.37 -1.89 3.91
N ASP A 90 23.15 -2.21 2.87
CA ASP A 90 24.53 -2.68 2.98
C ASP A 90 25.55 -1.55 3.23
N GLY A 91 25.08 -0.30 3.34
CA GLY A 91 25.93 0.87 3.57
C GLY A 91 26.66 1.37 2.32
N SER A 92 26.33 0.85 1.13
CA SER A 92 26.85 1.39 -0.12
C SER A 92 26.36 2.81 -0.38
N SER A 93 27.00 3.49 -1.36
CA SER A 93 26.69 4.89 -1.64
C SER A 93 25.24 5.08 -2.09
N PRO A 94 24.57 6.17 -1.67
CA PRO A 94 23.20 6.44 -2.09
C PRO A 94 23.05 6.49 -3.61
N ILE A 95 21.94 5.96 -4.10
CA ILE A 95 21.60 5.95 -5.52
C ILE A 95 20.37 6.82 -5.79
N ARG A 96 20.42 7.62 -6.84
CA ARG A 96 19.28 8.45 -7.24
C ARG A 96 18.18 7.56 -7.83
N THR A 97 17.01 7.58 -7.20
CA THR A 97 15.91 6.66 -7.52
C THR A 97 14.66 7.44 -7.88
N LEU A 98 13.86 6.89 -8.79
CA LEU A 98 12.53 7.40 -9.15
C LEU A 98 11.50 6.79 -8.20
N VAL A 99 10.63 7.63 -7.62
CA VAL A 99 9.51 7.20 -6.78
C VAL A 99 8.24 7.92 -7.21
N TYR A 100 7.11 7.21 -7.18
CA TYR A 100 5.78 7.78 -7.41
C TYR A 100 5.17 8.15 -6.06
N ILE A 101 4.76 9.40 -5.91
CA ILE A 101 4.20 9.94 -4.66
C ILE A 101 2.86 10.62 -4.92
N GLY A 102 1.81 10.17 -4.23
CA GLY A 102 0.53 10.87 -4.14
C GLY A 102 0.67 12.03 -3.18
N THR A 103 0.86 13.23 -3.72
CA THR A 103 1.11 14.43 -2.90
C THR A 103 -0.16 14.87 -2.15
N PRO A 104 -0.04 15.66 -1.07
CA PRO A 104 -1.20 16.16 -0.33
C PRO A 104 -2.17 17.02 -1.15
N ASP A 105 -1.71 17.60 -2.26
CA ASP A 105 -2.56 18.36 -3.21
C ASP A 105 -3.45 17.45 -4.08
N ASN A 106 -3.27 16.12 -4.01
CA ASN A 106 -4.11 15.16 -4.70
C ASN A 106 -5.49 15.07 -4.01
N GLU A 107 -6.57 15.14 -4.79
CA GLU A 107 -7.95 14.94 -4.30
C GLU A 107 -8.16 13.57 -3.63
N GLN A 108 -7.29 12.61 -3.93
CA GLN A 108 -7.23 11.28 -3.35
C GLN A 108 -6.46 11.22 -2.02
N PHE A 109 -5.90 12.33 -1.53
CA PHE A 109 -5.28 12.37 -0.22
C PHE A 109 -6.34 12.56 0.88
N VAL A 110 -6.50 11.56 1.74
CA VAL A 110 -7.54 11.54 2.79
C VAL A 110 -7.06 12.03 4.16
N GLY A 111 -5.76 12.35 4.28
CA GLY A 111 -5.17 12.82 5.52
C GLY A 111 -5.17 11.80 6.67
N PRO A 112 -4.77 12.24 7.88
CA PRO A 112 -4.77 11.41 9.07
C PRO A 112 -6.17 10.90 9.39
N GLN A 113 -6.27 9.62 9.73
CA GLN A 113 -7.51 8.96 10.13
C GLN A 113 -7.29 8.26 11.46
N ASP A 114 -8.38 8.07 12.21
CA ASP A 114 -8.33 7.20 13.39
C ASP A 114 -7.90 5.78 12.95
N PRO A 115 -6.88 5.18 13.58
CA PRO A 115 -6.36 3.88 13.15
C PRO A 115 -7.40 2.75 13.24
N GLN A 116 -8.38 2.85 14.13
CA GLN A 116 -9.44 1.86 14.25
C GLN A 116 -10.46 2.00 13.12
N GLU A 117 -10.93 3.22 12.85
CA GLU A 117 -11.82 3.50 11.71
C GLU A 117 -11.16 3.11 10.37
N LEU A 118 -9.86 3.41 10.22
CA LEU A 118 -9.08 3.04 9.05
C LEU A 118 -8.98 1.51 8.88
N ALA A 119 -8.76 0.77 9.98
CA ALA A 119 -8.72 -0.69 9.94
C ALA A 119 -10.06 -1.29 9.53
N GLU A 120 -11.17 -0.77 10.07
CA GLU A 120 -12.53 -1.20 9.70
C GLU A 120 -12.81 -0.91 8.22
N HIS A 121 -12.37 0.25 7.74
CA HIS A 121 -12.49 0.63 6.33
C HIS A 121 -11.68 -0.31 5.42
N ILE A 122 -10.43 -0.61 5.76
CA ILE A 122 -9.59 -1.54 4.98
C ILE A 122 -10.19 -2.95 4.98
N LEU A 123 -10.76 -3.41 6.10
CA LEU A 123 -11.34 -4.75 6.19
C LEU A 123 -12.54 -4.92 5.24
N ARG A 124 -13.37 -3.89 5.07
CA ARG A 124 -14.57 -3.94 4.22
C ARG A 124 -14.30 -3.63 2.74
N SER A 125 -13.18 -2.99 2.41
CA SER A 125 -12.90 -2.50 1.06
C SER A 125 -12.36 -3.57 0.12
N ARG A 126 -12.80 -3.49 -1.15
CA ARG A 126 -12.41 -4.40 -2.23
C ARG A 126 -12.46 -3.65 -3.57
N GLY A 127 -11.48 -3.92 -4.43
CA GLY A 127 -11.49 -3.47 -5.81
C GLY A 127 -11.17 -4.57 -6.81
N PRO A 128 -10.94 -4.21 -8.09
CA PRO A 128 -10.56 -5.14 -9.16
C PRO A 128 -9.32 -5.98 -8.85
N SER A 129 -8.37 -5.44 -8.09
CA SER A 129 -7.14 -6.14 -7.68
C SER A 129 -7.28 -6.99 -6.41
N GLY A 130 -8.50 -7.11 -5.86
CA GLY A 130 -8.80 -7.94 -4.69
C GLY A 130 -9.13 -7.13 -3.43
N LEU A 131 -9.06 -7.78 -2.27
CA LEU A 131 -9.39 -7.16 -0.99
C LEU A 131 -8.30 -6.16 -0.59
N ASN A 132 -8.71 -5.10 0.10
CA ASN A 132 -7.76 -4.10 0.59
C ASN A 132 -6.92 -4.63 1.76
N LYS A 133 -7.48 -5.52 2.60
CA LYS A 133 -6.70 -6.18 3.66
C LYS A 133 -5.53 -7.01 3.12
N ASP A 134 -5.68 -7.62 1.94
CA ASP A 134 -4.62 -8.46 1.36
C ASP A 134 -3.44 -7.60 0.92
N TYR A 135 -3.70 -6.37 0.45
CA TYR A 135 -2.67 -5.37 0.21
C TYR A 135 -1.91 -5.01 1.49
N LEU A 136 -2.64 -4.72 2.57
CA LEU A 136 -2.04 -4.34 3.84
C LEU A 136 -1.18 -5.49 4.42
N PHE A 137 -1.69 -6.72 4.40
CA PHE A 137 -0.96 -7.88 4.89
C PHE A 137 0.26 -8.22 4.03
N GLY A 138 0.15 -8.05 2.71
CA GLY A 138 1.28 -8.19 1.80
C GLY A 138 2.39 -7.19 2.11
N LEU A 139 2.03 -5.93 2.34
CA LEU A 139 2.98 -4.87 2.71
C LEU A 139 3.63 -5.14 4.08
N ASP A 140 2.83 -5.46 5.09
CA ASP A 140 3.28 -5.82 6.45
C ASP A 140 4.30 -6.97 6.41
N THR A 141 3.99 -8.04 5.67
CA THR A 141 4.88 -9.18 5.49
C THR A 141 6.16 -8.79 4.75
N ALA A 142 6.03 -8.07 3.64
CA ALA A 142 7.18 -7.66 2.83
C ALA A 142 8.15 -6.76 3.63
N LEU A 143 7.62 -5.83 4.44
CA LEU A 143 8.44 -4.98 5.30
C LEU A 143 9.14 -5.77 6.40
N ALA A 144 8.46 -6.73 7.04
CA ALA A 144 9.08 -7.59 8.05
C ALA A 144 10.18 -8.50 7.47
N ASP A 145 10.05 -8.90 6.20
CA ASP A 145 10.99 -9.80 5.52
C ASP A 145 12.24 -9.09 4.96
N LEU A 146 12.28 -7.76 4.91
CA LEU A 146 13.42 -7.01 4.38
C LEU A 146 14.66 -7.11 5.28
N CYS A 147 14.54 -6.73 6.56
CA CYS A 147 15.57 -6.88 7.60
C CYS A 147 14.95 -6.73 9.02
N PRO A 148 15.69 -7.04 10.09
CA PRO A 148 15.15 -6.91 11.46
C PRO A 148 14.69 -5.49 11.84
N GLU A 149 15.27 -4.46 11.22
CA GLU A 149 14.95 -3.05 11.50
C GLU A 149 13.91 -2.43 10.55
N SER A 150 13.36 -3.22 9.61
CA SER A 150 12.47 -2.70 8.56
C SER A 150 10.98 -2.81 8.86
N GLU A 151 10.62 -3.34 10.03
CA GLU A 151 9.24 -3.28 10.52
C GLU A 151 8.78 -1.82 10.64
N ASP A 152 7.62 -1.52 10.08
CA ASP A 152 7.00 -0.20 10.16
C ASP A 152 5.87 -0.23 11.19
N VAL A 153 5.97 0.63 12.21
CA VAL A 153 5.03 0.65 13.35
C VAL A 153 3.60 0.95 12.89
N HIS A 154 3.42 1.83 11.91
CA HIS A 154 2.10 2.25 11.44
C HIS A 154 1.43 1.13 10.63
N VAL A 155 2.17 0.50 9.71
CA VAL A 155 1.69 -0.64 8.93
C VAL A 155 1.36 -1.82 9.85
N SER A 156 2.25 -2.12 10.80
CA SER A 156 2.11 -3.26 11.72
C SER A 156 0.94 -3.07 12.69
N ASP A 157 0.74 -1.85 13.24
CA ASP A 157 -0.42 -1.55 14.09
C ASP A 157 -1.73 -1.75 13.33
N LEU A 158 -1.80 -1.22 12.10
CA LEU A 158 -3.00 -1.34 11.28
C LEU A 158 -3.28 -2.79 10.89
N ALA A 159 -2.26 -3.53 10.46
CA ALA A 159 -2.39 -4.94 10.11
C ALA A 159 -2.88 -5.77 11.30
N ARG A 160 -2.35 -5.51 12.51
CA ARG A 160 -2.81 -6.13 13.76
C ARG A 160 -4.28 -5.83 14.06
N ARG A 161 -4.73 -4.59 13.88
CA ARG A 161 -6.14 -4.20 14.06
C ARG A 161 -7.06 -4.92 13.09
N VAL A 162 -6.70 -4.96 11.80
CA VAL A 162 -7.47 -5.67 10.77
C VAL A 162 -7.57 -7.17 11.08
N ARG A 163 -6.47 -7.81 11.48
CA ARG A 163 -6.49 -9.23 11.92
C ARG A 163 -7.40 -9.47 13.12
N THR A 164 -7.40 -8.54 14.09
CA THR A 164 -8.26 -8.62 15.28
C THR A 164 -9.74 -8.53 14.91
N LEU A 165 -10.10 -7.58 14.04
CA LEU A 165 -11.45 -7.40 13.53
C LEU A 165 -11.93 -8.64 12.75
N GLU A 166 -11.07 -9.19 11.88
CA GLU A 166 -11.38 -10.40 11.11
C GLU A 166 -11.62 -11.61 12.02
N ALA A 167 -10.78 -11.80 13.04
CA ALA A 167 -10.96 -12.88 14.02
C ALA A 167 -12.27 -12.72 14.81
N ALA A 168 -12.63 -11.51 15.21
CA ALA A 168 -13.89 -11.22 15.90
C ALA A 168 -15.12 -11.52 15.02
N ALA A 169 -15.09 -11.14 13.74
CA ALA A 169 -16.15 -11.44 12.78
C ALA A 169 -16.30 -12.95 12.52
N ASN A 170 -15.19 -13.67 12.39
CA ASN A 170 -15.19 -15.12 12.18
C ASN A 170 -15.63 -15.90 13.43
N GLY A 171 -15.31 -15.40 14.64
CA GLY A 171 -15.76 -15.96 15.91
C GLY A 171 -17.25 -15.77 16.15
N SER A 172 -17.82 -14.64 15.73
CA SER A 172 -19.25 -14.35 15.83
C SER A 172 -20.09 -15.06 14.75
N ALA A 173 -19.51 -15.40 13.60
CA ALA A 173 -20.15 -16.23 12.56
C ALA A 173 -20.24 -17.74 12.92
N LYS A 174 -19.51 -18.21 13.95
CA LYS A 174 -19.52 -19.62 14.41
C LYS A 174 -20.59 -19.96 15.47
N ALA A 175 -21.42 -19.01 15.90
CA ALA A 175 -22.59 -19.33 16.72
C ALA A 175 -23.66 -20.04 15.85
N PRO A 176 -24.23 -21.20 16.27
CA PRO A 176 -25.12 -21.98 15.41
C PRO A 176 -26.44 -21.23 15.19
N ARG A 177 -26.62 -20.69 13.99
CA ARG A 177 -27.91 -20.21 13.52
C ARG A 177 -28.64 -21.38 12.84
N ALA A 178 -29.81 -21.73 13.36
CA ALA A 178 -30.68 -22.75 12.77
C ALA A 178 -31.00 -22.40 11.31
N SER A 179 -30.78 -23.37 10.41
CA SER A 179 -30.93 -23.22 8.96
C SER A 179 -32.40 -23.19 8.52
N PRO A 180 -32.69 -22.54 7.39
CA PRO A 180 -33.50 -23.16 6.35
C PRO A 180 -32.76 -23.33 5.02
N GLN A 181 -33.26 -24.28 4.23
CA GLN A 181 -32.65 -24.93 3.07
C GLN A 181 -32.74 -24.15 1.73
N ILE A 182 -31.63 -24.25 0.97
CA ILE A 182 -31.43 -24.47 -0.49
C ILE A 182 -31.89 -23.40 -1.52
N ALA A 183 -30.92 -22.93 -2.32
CA ALA A 183 -31.00 -22.90 -3.80
C ALA A 183 -29.59 -22.93 -4.43
N ASN A 184 -29.39 -23.87 -5.35
CA ASN A 184 -28.19 -24.08 -6.17
C ASN A 184 -27.83 -22.85 -7.01
N PHE A 185 -26.53 -22.50 -7.05
CA PHE A 185 -25.97 -21.71 -8.15
C PHE A 185 -24.67 -22.36 -8.63
N LYS A 186 -24.62 -22.70 -9.93
CA LYS A 186 -23.45 -23.28 -10.61
C LYS A 186 -22.37 -22.21 -10.73
N GLN A 187 -21.14 -22.58 -10.38
CA GLN A 187 -19.94 -21.78 -10.59
C GLN A 187 -19.29 -22.26 -11.90
N GLU A 188 -19.28 -21.42 -12.93
CA GLU A 188 -18.45 -21.62 -14.11
C GLU A 188 -17.12 -20.89 -13.92
N SER A 189 -16.04 -21.64 -14.06
CA SER A 189 -14.66 -21.20 -13.95
C SER A 189 -14.20 -20.55 -15.26
N SER A 190 -13.73 -19.30 -15.20
CA SER A 190 -12.87 -18.73 -16.25
C SER A 190 -11.70 -18.00 -15.60
N THR A 191 -10.66 -18.75 -15.26
CA THR A 191 -9.33 -18.23 -14.93
C THR A 191 -8.42 -18.57 -16.10
N ARG A 192 -8.35 -17.70 -17.11
CA ARG A 192 -7.41 -17.87 -18.24
C ARG A 192 -6.81 -16.60 -18.85
N GLU A 193 -6.98 -15.42 -18.27
CA GLU A 193 -6.46 -14.18 -18.88
C GLU A 193 -5.39 -13.45 -18.05
N ALA A 194 -4.92 -14.01 -16.93
CA ALA A 194 -3.84 -13.41 -16.13
C ALA A 194 -2.45 -14.08 -16.30
N GLU A 195 -2.35 -15.17 -17.08
CA GLU A 195 -1.08 -15.91 -17.28
C GLU A 195 -0.47 -15.73 -18.69
N GLU A 196 -1.06 -14.91 -19.57
CA GLU A 196 -0.54 -14.77 -20.95
C GLU A 196 0.54 -13.71 -21.12
N ILE A 197 0.75 -12.80 -20.16
CA ILE A 197 1.78 -11.75 -20.31
C ILE A 197 3.19 -12.29 -19.99
N GLU A 198 3.31 -13.34 -19.16
CA GLU A 198 4.62 -13.89 -18.76
C GLU A 198 5.23 -14.85 -19.80
N LYS A 199 4.46 -15.27 -20.82
CA LYS A 199 4.94 -16.17 -21.90
C LYS A 199 5.36 -15.47 -23.19
N VAL A 200 5.10 -14.17 -23.32
CA VAL A 200 5.45 -13.42 -24.55
C VAL A 200 6.89 -12.87 -24.49
N VAL A 201 7.56 -12.96 -23.33
CA VAL A 201 8.90 -12.39 -23.11
C VAL A 201 9.96 -13.45 -22.72
N SER A 202 9.71 -14.73 -23.00
CA SER A 202 10.68 -15.81 -22.82
C SER A 202 11.16 -16.41 -24.14
#